data_AF-A0A6N8X8T2-F1
#
_entry.id   AF-A0A6N8X8T2-F1
#
_cell.length_a   1.000
_cell.length_b   1.000
_cell.length_c   1.000
_cell.angle_alpha   90.00
_cell.angle_beta   90.00
_cell.angle_gamma   90.00
#
_symmetry.space_group_name_H-M   'P 1'
#
loop_
_entity.id
_entity.type
_entity.pdbx_description
1 polymer ?
#
loop_
_entity_poly.entity_id
_entity_poly.type
_entity_poly.pdbx_seq_one_letter_code
_entity_poly.pdbx_strand_id
1 'polypeptide(L)' 'EQNMRRNDLLMSILGTQGLGWAGDGFTGAERGSTRGWLRSKANSIEGGTSEIQRNIIAKRVLGLPD' A
#
# COMPACT_ATOMS: atom_id res chain seq x y z
N GLU A 1 -0.55 -6.41 -4.72
CA GLU A 1 -1.59 -6.33 -3.66
C GLU A 1 -1.19 -6.95 -2.32
N GLN A 2 -0.51 -8.09 -2.26
CA GLN A 2 -0.14 -8.77 -1.00
C GLN A 2 0.57 -7.85 0.01
N ASN A 3 1.51 -7.01 -0.43
CA ASN A 3 2.22 -6.09 0.45
C ASN A 3 1.27 -5.10 1.16
N MET A 4 0.30 -4.54 0.43
CA MET A 4 -0.68 -3.61 1.00
C MET A 4 -1.57 -4.31 2.03
N ARG A 5 -2.09 -5.50 1.70
CA ARG A 5 -2.92 -6.29 2.63
C ARG A 5 -2.16 -6.65 3.92
N ARG A 6 -0.87 -7.00 3.81
CA ARG A 6 -0.04 -7.28 4.98
C ARG A 6 0.09 -6.05 5.88
N ASN A 7 0.35 -4.88 5.30
CA ASN A 7 0.46 -3.65 6.08
C ASN A 7 -0.89 -3.22 6.66
N ASP A 8 -2.00 -3.39 5.95
CA ASP A 8 -3.34 -3.08 6.48
C ASP A 8 -3.67 -3.96 7.71
N LEU A 9 -3.40 -5.27 7.65
CA LEU A 9 -3.59 -6.16 8.80
C LEU A 9 -2.70 -5.76 9.98
N LEU A 10 -1.45 -5.40 9.71
CA LEU A 10 -0.51 -4.95 10.72
C LEU A 10 -0.98 -3.66 11.40
N MET A 11 -1.64 -2.75 10.66
CA MET A 11 -2.28 -1.56 11.22
C MET A 11 -3.50 -1.89 12.07
N SER A 12 -4.33 -2.85 11.65
CA SER A 12 -5.45 -3.31 12.46
C SER A 12 -5.01 -3.92 13.80
N ILE A 13 -3.88 -4.63 13.82
CA ILE A 13 -3.32 -5.23 15.04
C ILE A 13 -2.74 -4.16 15.98
N LEU A 14 -2.01 -3.18 15.44
CA LEU A 14 -1.37 -2.13 16.24
C LEU A 14 -2.36 -1.08 16.78
N GLY A 15 -3.54 -0.95 16.18
CA GLY A 15 -4.54 0.03 16.60
C GLY A 15 -4.00 1.46 16.56
N THR A 16 -4.21 2.24 17.62
CA THR A 16 -3.79 3.65 17.70
C THR A 16 -2.27 3.84 17.67
N GLN A 17 -1.50 2.86 18.14
CA GLN A 17 -0.04 2.87 18.05
C GLN A 17 0.47 2.81 16.61
N GLY A 18 -0.33 2.23 15.70
CA GLY A 18 -0.06 2.19 14.27
C GLY A 18 -0.15 3.54 13.55
N LEU A 19 -0.59 4.59 14.23
CA LEU A 19 -0.67 5.96 13.69
C LEU A 19 0.51 6.83 14.09
N GLY A 20 1.51 6.26 14.77
CA GLY A 20 2.69 6.99 15.21
C GLY A 20 3.49 7.54 14.04
N TRP A 21 3.63 8.87 13.96
CA TRP A 21 4.39 9.52 12.88
C TRP A 21 5.71 10.14 13.38
N ALA A 22 5.63 10.83 14.52
CA ALA A 22 6.72 11.56 15.14
C ALA A 22 6.49 11.72 16.65
N GLY A 23 7.49 12.22 17.36
CA GLY A 23 7.44 12.44 18.81
C GLY A 23 7.83 11.22 19.64
N ASP A 24 8.14 11.47 20.92
CA ASP A 24 8.67 10.48 21.86
C ASP A 24 7.59 9.53 22.40
N GLY A 25 6.30 9.84 22.17
CA GLY A 25 5.17 8.99 22.52
C GLY A 25 5.04 7.72 21.66
N PHE A 26 5.88 7.56 20.65
CA PHE A 26 5.94 6.37 19.80
C PHE A 26 7.36 5.81 19.77
N THR A 27 7.47 4.49 19.73
CA THR A 27 8.69 3.77 19.47
C THR A 27 9.14 3.93 18.02
N GLY A 28 10.41 3.63 17.75
CA GLY A 28 10.92 3.60 16.37
C GLY A 28 10.18 2.58 15.49
N ALA A 29 9.76 1.44 16.07
CA ALA A 29 9.05 0.39 15.35
C ALA A 29 7.63 0.81 14.94
N GLU A 30 6.91 1.51 15.81
CA GLU A 30 5.58 2.05 15.51
C GLU A 30 5.67 3.08 14.37
N ARG A 31 6.62 4.03 14.46
CA ARG A 31 6.87 5.00 13.38
C ARG A 31 7.27 4.33 12.08
N GLY A 32 8.09 3.29 12.15
CA GLY A 32 8.48 2.48 10.99
C GLY A 32 7.29 1.79 10.34
N SER A 33 6.36 1.26 11.15
CA SER A 33 5.16 0.58 10.68
C SER A 33 4.22 1.53 9.92
N THR A 34 3.96 2.73 10.46
CA THR A 34 3.16 3.77 9.80
C THR A 34 3.76 4.18 8.46
N ARG A 35 5.08 4.39 8.40
CA ARG A 35 5.80 4.76 7.17
C ARG A 35 5.73 3.64 6.12
N GLY A 36 5.92 2.39 6.55
CA GLY A 36 5.82 1.22 5.69
C GLY A 36 4.42 1.06 5.08
N TRP A 37 3.39 1.28 5.88
CA TRP A 37 2.00 1.27 5.42
C TRP A 37 1.74 2.35 4.37
N LEU A 38 2.09 3.61 4.64
CA LEU A 38 1.92 4.71 3.68
C LEU A 38 2.70 4.46 2.38
N ARG A 39 3.95 3.97 2.47
CA ARG A 39 4.74 3.61 1.30
C ARG A 39 4.07 2.50 0.48
N SER A 40 3.46 1.53 1.13
CA SER A 40 2.74 0.45 0.44
C SER A 40 1.55 0.95 -0.37
N LYS A 41 0.87 2.02 0.08
CA LYS A 41 -0.19 2.71 -0.66
C LYS A 41 0.37 3.55 -1.80
N ALA A 42 1.46 4.28 -1.56
CA ALA A 42 2.12 5.07 -2.62
C ALA A 42 2.60 4.18 -3.79
N ASN A 43 3.10 2.98 -3.50
CA ASN A 43 3.52 2.01 -4.50
C ASN A 43 2.39 1.58 -5.47
N SER A 44 1.11 1.64 -5.06
CA SER A 44 0.01 1.34 -5.99
C SER A 44 -0.28 2.47 -6.98
N ILE A 45 0.34 3.65 -6.81
CA ILE A 45 0.18 4.82 -7.66
C ILE A 45 1.41 5.01 -8.56
N GLU A 46 2.61 4.90 -7.98
CA GLU A 46 3.88 5.22 -8.67
C GLU A 46 4.28 4.21 -9.77
N GLY A 47 3.81 2.95 -9.70
CA GLY A 47 4.27 1.85 -10.56
C GLY A 47 3.40 1.49 -11.76
N GLY A 48 2.36 2.29 -12.05
CA GLY A 48 1.27 1.91 -12.95
C GLY A 48 0.24 1.10 -12.17
N THR A 49 -0.96 1.65 -12.04
CA THR A 49 -2.03 1.02 -11.25
C THR A 49 -2.33 -0.37 -11.81
N SER A 50 -2.75 -1.29 -10.94
CA SER A 50 -3.26 -2.60 -11.38
C SER A 50 -4.32 -2.45 -12.48
N GLU A 51 -5.08 -1.34 -12.48
CA GLU A 51 -6.02 -0.97 -13.54
C GLU A 51 -5.36 -0.68 -14.88
N ILE A 52 -4.28 0.11 -14.93
CA ILE A 52 -3.54 0.36 -16.19
C ILE A 52 -3.00 -0.96 -16.73
N GLN A 53 -2.41 -1.81 -15.89
CA GLN A 53 -1.92 -3.12 -16.34
C GLN A 53 -3.03 -4.05 -16.80
N ARG A 54 -4.18 -4.08 -16.09
CA ARG A 54 -5.36 -4.84 -16.52
C ARG A 54 -5.90 -4.32 -17.85
N ASN A 55 -5.90 -3.01 -18.08
CA ASN A 55 -6.29 -2.42 -19.36
C ASN A 55 -5.32 -2.80 -20.48
N ILE A 56 -4.01 -2.78 -20.22
CA ILE A 56 -3.01 -3.22 -21.21
C ILE A 56 -3.23 -4.70 -21.57
N ILE A 57 -3.48 -5.56 -20.59
CA ILE A 57 -3.77 -6.99 -20.83
C ILE A 57 -5.09 -7.15 -21.59
N ALA A 58 -6.14 -6.44 -21.21
CA ALA A 58 -7.44 -6.46 -21.89
C ALA A 58 -7.30 -6.07 -23.37
N LYS A 59 -6.54 -5.01 -23.67
CA LYS A 59 -6.33 -4.52 -25.04
C LYS A 59 -5.38 -5.42 -25.84
N ARG A 60 -4.25 -5.81 -25.26
CA ARG A 60 -3.18 -6.53 -25.99
C ARG A 60 -3.33 -8.04 -26.02
N VAL A 61 -3.95 -8.64 -25.01
CA VAL A 61 -4.09 -10.10 -24.89
C VAL A 61 -5.50 -10.55 -25.29
N LEU A 62 -6.53 -9.78 -24.92
CA LEU A 62 -7.93 -10.14 -25.19
C LEU A 62 -8.52 -9.45 -26.43
N GLY A 63 -7.79 -8.52 -27.06
CA GLY A 63 -8.24 -7.85 -28.29
C GLY A 63 -9.48 -6.95 -28.12
N LEU A 64 -9.73 -6.48 -26.89
CA LEU A 64 -10.88 -5.61 -26.63
C LEU A 64 -10.67 -4.20 -27.22
N PRO A 65 -11.72 -3.60 -27.81
CA PRO A 65 -11.66 -2.25 -28.35
C PRO A 65 -11.45 -1.19 -27.25
N ASP A 66 -10.98 0.00 -27.66
CA ASP A 66 -10.44 1.05 -26.77
C ASP A 66 -11.41 1.63 -25.73
#